data_AF-A0A433Q6F9-F1
#
_entry.id   AF-A0A433Q6F9-F1
#
_cell.length_a   1.000
_cell.length_b   1.000
_cell.length_c   1.000
_cell.angle_alpha   90.00
_cell.angle_beta   90.00
_cell.angle_gamma   90.00
#
_symmetry.space_group_name_H-M   'P 1'
#
loop_
_entity.id
_entity.type
_entity.pdbx_description
1 polymer ?
#
loop_
_entity_poly.entity_id
_entity_poly.type
_entity_poly.pdbx_seq_one_letter_code
_entity_poly.pdbx_strand_id
1 'polypeptide(L)'
;MTAFMSLQQRLFGRTSGILSSGNCFVATNKLAASFFIKRGLSSSLIHLTTPAPAHDEHFEVERKFRYDPAKVPLLEQNKGERRFESVRFLRERHFTDVYYDDHVNDYSLTTQDVWLRRREGAWECKVPTGLATSMDSYREVTLPAEIADLLGNVLPPVEGESRLTRFVTPSSHADFERYLHARHGLSPFCTISTVRRSYLLDGELTLDLDAADFGHHVGELELVVRLKEEVAAAERKIARFCLEHPWFFDVGDEARPVIGKLSAYISRFNARQWECMGRSAVLRRKIENESRGVGAAAGKEG
;
A
#
# COMPACT_ATOMS: atom_id res chain seq x y z
N MET A 1 22.56 29.50 53.18
CA MET A 1 22.84 28.20 52.52
C MET A 1 22.18 28.23 51.15
N THR A 2 22.66 29.14 50.30
CA THR A 2 23.54 28.92 49.11
C THR A 2 22.75 28.32 47.96
N ALA A 3 22.52 28.94 46.80
CA ALA A 3 22.90 30.24 46.20
C ALA A 3 22.07 30.37 44.90
N PHE A 4 21.32 31.46 44.69
CA PHE A 4 21.64 32.64 43.84
C PHE A 4 21.44 32.42 42.33
N MET A 5 20.46 33.09 41.69
CA MET A 5 20.55 34.37 40.91
C MET A 5 20.53 34.07 39.39
N SER A 6 20.02 34.87 38.43
CA SER A 6 19.32 36.17 38.37
C SER A 6 18.86 36.41 36.90
N LEU A 7 17.84 37.25 36.69
CA LEU A 7 17.73 38.42 35.77
C LEU A 7 18.43 38.41 34.36
N GLN A 8 17.99 39.07 33.27
CA GLN A 8 17.03 40.16 33.04
C GLN A 8 16.71 40.29 31.52
N GLN A 9 15.77 41.20 31.24
CA GLN A 9 15.13 41.65 30.01
C GLN A 9 16.01 42.35 28.94
N ARG A 10 15.49 42.28 27.69
CA ARG A 10 15.32 43.33 26.62
C ARG A 10 16.41 44.39 26.42
N LEU A 11 16.74 44.66 25.14
CA LEU A 11 16.41 45.94 24.47
C LEU A 11 16.72 45.93 22.95
N PHE A 12 15.94 46.76 22.25
CA PHE A 12 15.88 47.05 20.82
C PHE A 12 17.01 47.98 20.33
N GLY A 13 17.28 47.96 19.02
CA GLY A 13 17.88 49.07 18.24
C GLY A 13 18.55 48.57 16.94
N ARG A 14 17.86 48.52 15.78
CA ARG A 14 17.72 49.54 14.72
C ARG A 14 19.04 50.21 14.25
N THR A 15 19.45 49.88 13.02
CA THR A 15 19.96 50.73 11.90
C THR A 15 20.12 49.80 10.67
N SER A 16 19.41 49.90 9.54
CA SER A 16 19.32 50.95 8.50
C SER A 16 20.56 51.11 7.61
N GLY A 17 20.40 50.80 6.31
CA GLY A 17 21.16 51.37 5.17
C GLY A 17 22.13 50.40 4.46
N ILE A 18 22.30 50.33 3.13
CA ILE A 18 21.60 50.75 1.89
C ILE A 18 22.46 50.18 0.72
N LEU A 19 21.79 49.78 -0.37
CA LEU A 19 22.13 49.69 -1.82
C LEU A 19 23.59 49.61 -2.33
N SER A 20 23.80 48.73 -3.33
CA SER A 20 24.45 49.00 -4.65
C SER A 20 24.76 47.66 -5.33
N SER A 21 24.03 47.26 -6.38
CA SER A 21 24.28 47.50 -7.82
C SER A 21 25.40 46.64 -8.44
N GLY A 22 25.08 45.99 -9.56
CA GLY A 22 26.00 45.10 -10.28
C GLY A 22 25.35 44.38 -11.46
N ASN A 23 25.04 45.12 -12.52
CA ASN A 23 24.78 44.59 -13.86
C ASN A 23 26.05 43.93 -14.42
N CYS A 24 25.91 42.80 -15.11
CA CYS A 24 26.84 42.44 -16.18
C CYS A 24 26.09 41.73 -17.32
N PHE A 25 26.47 42.12 -18.54
CA PHE A 25 25.77 41.96 -19.82
C PHE A 25 26.75 41.25 -20.78
N VAL A 26 26.36 40.14 -21.42
CA VAL A 26 26.91 39.62 -22.70
C VAL A 26 25.82 38.70 -23.29
N ALA A 27 25.03 39.13 -24.31
CA ALA A 27 25.17 38.87 -25.76
C ALA A 27 25.26 37.37 -26.13
N THR A 28 24.60 36.75 -27.14
CA THR A 28 23.85 37.10 -28.38
C THR A 28 23.30 35.77 -28.95
N ASN A 29 22.10 35.65 -29.53
CA ASN A 29 21.80 35.62 -30.99
C ASN A 29 20.30 35.25 -31.16
N LYS A 30 19.44 36.06 -31.81
CA LYS A 30 19.05 36.03 -33.25
C LYS A 30 18.75 34.60 -33.75
N LEU A 31 17.53 34.25 -34.18
CA LEU A 31 16.77 34.83 -35.30
C LEU A 31 15.26 34.53 -35.21
N ALA A 32 14.46 35.52 -35.59
CA ALA A 32 13.09 35.35 -36.05
C ALA A 32 13.09 35.15 -37.57
N ALA A 33 12.20 34.29 -38.07
CA ALA A 33 11.77 34.31 -39.47
C ALA A 33 10.28 33.98 -39.53
N SER A 34 9.48 35.01 -39.79
CA SER A 34 8.10 34.87 -40.26
C SER A 34 8.14 34.86 -41.79
N PHE A 35 7.49 33.89 -42.42
CA PHE A 35 7.13 33.96 -43.84
C PHE A 35 5.71 33.44 -44.03
N PHE A 36 4.89 34.29 -44.66
CA PHE A 36 3.50 34.07 -44.98
C PHE A 36 3.41 33.79 -46.49
N ILE A 37 3.00 32.59 -46.92
CA ILE A 37 2.48 32.37 -48.29
C ILE A 37 1.31 31.37 -48.22
N LYS A 38 0.14 31.83 -48.70
CA LYS A 38 -1.06 31.04 -48.99
C LYS A 38 -0.86 30.21 -50.28
N ARG A 39 -1.26 28.94 -50.26
CA ARG A 39 -2.33 28.32 -51.10
C ARG A 39 -2.29 26.80 -50.95
N GLY A 40 -3.48 26.20 -50.87
CA GLY A 40 -3.68 24.83 -50.42
C GLY A 40 -3.30 23.74 -51.40
N LEU A 41 -3.24 22.52 -50.86
CA LEU A 41 -3.67 21.26 -51.45
C LEU A 41 -3.69 20.20 -50.33
N SER A 42 -4.65 19.29 -50.46
CA SER A 42 -4.97 18.15 -49.61
C SER A 42 -3.76 17.39 -49.07
N SER A 43 -3.73 17.14 -47.76
CA SER A 43 -2.94 16.06 -47.17
C SER A 43 -3.65 15.54 -45.93
N SER A 44 -4.00 14.26 -46.00
CA SER A 44 -4.64 13.46 -44.98
C SER A 44 -3.91 13.61 -43.64
N LEU A 45 -4.59 14.14 -42.62
CA LEU A 45 -4.12 14.12 -41.25
C LEU A 45 -4.10 12.67 -40.77
N ILE A 46 -2.93 12.06 -40.84
CA ILE A 46 -2.60 10.83 -40.12
C ILE A 46 -2.65 11.23 -38.65
N HIS A 47 -3.72 10.86 -37.95
CA HIS A 47 -3.83 11.03 -36.52
C HIS A 47 -2.78 10.10 -35.89
N LEU A 48 -1.58 10.63 -35.63
CA LEU A 48 -0.60 9.98 -34.78
C LEU A 48 -1.23 9.93 -33.38
N THR A 49 -1.93 8.84 -33.11
CA THR A 49 -2.35 8.48 -31.77
C THR A 49 -1.07 8.22 -30.99
N THR A 50 -0.68 9.18 -30.15
CA THR A 50 0.25 8.92 -29.06
C THR A 50 -0.28 7.69 -28.32
N PRO A 51 0.48 6.59 -28.20
CA PRO A 51 0.02 5.47 -27.40
C PRO A 51 -0.25 5.99 -25.98
N ALA A 52 -1.39 5.58 -25.41
CA ALA A 52 -1.69 5.83 -24.01
C ALA A 52 -0.46 5.43 -23.16
N PRO A 53 -0.15 6.16 -22.07
CA PRO A 53 0.95 5.76 -21.20
C PRO A 53 0.74 4.31 -20.82
N ALA A 54 1.74 3.47 -21.07
CA ALA A 54 1.73 2.08 -20.64
C ALA A 54 1.41 2.09 -19.14
N HIS A 55 0.35 1.40 -18.74
CA HIS A 55 0.09 1.15 -17.33
C HIS A 55 1.37 0.56 -16.75
N ASP A 56 1.96 1.22 -15.73
CA ASP A 56 3.12 0.71 -14.99
C ASP A 56 2.61 -0.42 -14.07
N GLU A 57 2.17 -1.50 -14.71
CA GLU A 57 1.68 -2.69 -14.04
C GLU A 57 2.87 -3.32 -13.33
N HIS A 58 2.78 -3.34 -12.00
CA HIS A 58 3.74 -3.98 -11.12
C HIS A 58 3.00 -4.92 -10.19
N PHE A 59 3.68 -5.98 -9.77
CA PHE A 59 3.14 -7.00 -8.89
C PHE A 59 3.90 -6.94 -7.57
N GLU A 60 3.16 -6.67 -6.49
CA GLU A 60 3.67 -6.80 -5.13
C GLU A 60 3.56 -8.26 -4.71
N VAL A 61 4.70 -8.87 -4.41
CA VAL A 61 4.78 -10.20 -3.79
C VAL A 61 5.17 -9.99 -2.34
N GLU A 62 4.27 -10.33 -1.42
CA GLU A 62 4.44 -10.02 0.00
C GLU A 62 4.33 -11.27 0.88
N ARG A 63 5.22 -11.41 1.86
CA ARG A 63 5.09 -12.40 2.94
C ARG A 63 4.93 -11.68 4.27
N LYS A 64 3.83 -11.99 4.96
CA LYS A 64 3.60 -11.57 6.34
C LYS A 64 4.38 -12.45 7.30
N PHE A 65 4.90 -11.84 8.35
CA PHE A 65 5.57 -12.52 9.44
C PHE A 65 5.30 -11.81 10.77
N ARG A 66 5.43 -12.52 11.88
CA ARG A 66 5.48 -11.90 13.21
C ARG A 66 6.91 -11.48 13.51
N TYR A 67 7.06 -10.35 14.18
CA TYR A 67 8.34 -9.93 14.72
C TYR A 67 8.21 -9.58 16.18
N ASP A 68 9.33 -9.67 16.89
CA ASP A 68 9.45 -9.18 18.26
C ASP A 68 9.95 -7.73 18.22
N PRO A 69 9.17 -6.74 18.69
CA PRO A 69 9.61 -5.35 18.76
C PRO A 69 10.95 -5.16 19.49
N ALA A 70 11.30 -6.03 20.45
CA ALA A 70 12.57 -5.97 21.16
C ALA A 70 13.79 -6.28 20.27
N LYS A 71 13.58 -6.91 19.11
CA LYS A 71 14.64 -7.23 18.14
C LYS A 71 14.84 -6.14 17.08
N VAL A 72 13.96 -5.14 17.00
CA VAL A 72 14.08 -4.05 16.02
C VAL A 72 15.40 -3.27 16.16
N PRO A 73 15.91 -2.96 17.38
CA PRO A 73 17.24 -2.36 17.52
C PRO A 73 18.39 -3.23 16.96
N LEU A 74 18.25 -4.56 17.00
CA LEU A 74 19.25 -5.48 16.43
C LEU A 74 19.19 -5.48 14.90
N LEU A 75 18.00 -5.41 14.30
CA LEU A 75 17.80 -5.19 12.87
C LEU A 75 18.47 -3.89 12.43
N GLU A 76 18.16 -2.76 13.08
CA GLU A 76 18.66 -1.44 12.72
C GLU A 76 20.19 -1.32 12.81
N GLN A 77 20.79 -1.97 13.80
CA GLN A 77 22.24 -2.02 13.96
C GLN A 77 22.91 -3.09 13.09
N ASN A 78 22.11 -3.90 12.38
CA ASN A 78 22.54 -5.09 11.64
C ASN A 78 23.41 -6.03 12.51
N LYS A 79 22.94 -6.30 13.74
CA LYS A 79 23.60 -7.11 14.78
C LYS A 79 22.79 -8.35 15.19
N GLY A 80 21.86 -8.78 14.35
CA GLY A 80 21.16 -10.05 14.56
C GLY A 80 22.10 -11.26 14.48
N GLU A 81 21.58 -12.43 14.83
CA GLU A 81 22.33 -13.71 14.79
C GLU A 81 22.94 -13.97 13.41
N ARG A 82 22.20 -13.61 12.36
CA ARG A 82 22.69 -13.53 10.98
C ARG A 82 22.46 -12.13 10.44
N ARG A 83 23.54 -11.49 9.99
CA ARG A 83 23.53 -10.15 9.40
C ARG A 83 22.93 -10.15 8.00
N PHE A 84 22.24 -9.08 7.68
CA PHE A 84 21.88 -8.70 6.31
C PHE A 84 23.10 -8.14 5.60
N GLU A 85 23.13 -8.15 4.27
CA GLU A 85 24.15 -7.45 3.49
C GLU A 85 24.05 -5.93 3.72
N SER A 86 22.83 -5.41 3.75
CA SER A 86 22.55 -4.02 4.11
C SER A 86 21.18 -3.84 4.76
N VAL A 87 21.09 -2.89 5.68
CA VAL A 87 19.83 -2.43 6.26
C VAL A 87 19.77 -0.92 6.10
N ARG A 88 18.78 -0.41 5.40
CA ARG A 88 18.56 1.03 5.24
C ARG A 88 17.19 1.42 5.72
N PHE A 89 17.12 2.21 6.78
CA PHE A 89 15.87 2.86 7.18
C PHE A 89 15.39 3.78 6.05
N LEU A 90 14.12 3.64 5.68
CA LEU A 90 13.50 4.47 4.65
C LEU A 90 12.68 5.59 5.28
N ARG A 91 11.76 5.24 6.17
CA ARG A 91 10.81 6.19 6.78
C ARG A 91 10.02 5.56 7.92
N GLU A 92 9.43 6.43 8.73
CA GLU A 92 8.33 6.09 9.63
C GLU A 92 7.08 6.84 9.18
N ARG A 93 5.92 6.19 9.21
CA ARG A 93 4.61 6.79 8.90
C ARG A 93 3.60 6.45 9.97
N HIS A 94 2.67 7.38 10.19
CA HIS A 94 1.54 7.25 11.07
C HIS A 94 0.31 7.49 10.21
N PHE A 95 -0.52 6.47 10.00
CA PHE A 95 -1.70 6.59 9.16
C PHE A 95 -2.89 5.86 9.78
N THR A 96 -4.07 6.25 9.33
CA THR A 96 -5.33 5.62 9.74
C THR A 96 -6.04 5.06 8.52
N ASP A 97 -6.40 3.79 8.60
CA ASP A 97 -7.22 3.08 7.63
C ASP A 97 -8.66 2.99 8.15
N VAL A 98 -9.63 3.40 7.33
CA VAL A 98 -11.06 3.11 7.54
C VAL A 98 -11.48 2.05 6.53
N TYR A 99 -11.91 0.88 7.00
CA TYR A 99 -12.28 -0.25 6.14
C TYR A 99 -13.79 -0.34 5.94
N TYR A 100 -14.17 -0.75 4.73
CA TYR A 100 -15.55 -0.78 4.26
C TYR A 100 -15.92 -2.19 3.80
N ASP A 101 -17.12 -2.63 4.17
CA ASP A 101 -17.73 -3.86 3.69
C ASP A 101 -19.26 -3.73 3.85
N ASP A 102 -20.02 -4.71 3.34
CA ASP A 102 -21.45 -4.76 3.58
C ASP A 102 -21.76 -5.63 4.82
N HIS A 103 -22.64 -5.13 5.69
CA HIS A 103 -23.04 -5.86 6.89
C HIS A 103 -24.25 -6.77 6.65
N VAL A 104 -25.01 -6.57 5.58
CA VAL A 104 -26.30 -7.24 5.37
C VAL A 104 -26.13 -8.56 4.62
N ASN A 105 -25.22 -8.63 3.67
CA ASN A 105 -24.96 -9.78 2.78
C ASN A 105 -23.66 -10.52 3.16
N ASP A 106 -23.43 -10.66 4.47
CA ASP A 106 -22.33 -11.46 5.02
C ASP A 106 -20.92 -11.04 4.57
N TYR A 107 -20.68 -9.74 4.43
CA TYR A 107 -19.34 -9.17 4.20
C TYR A 107 -18.73 -9.61 2.87
N SER A 108 -19.40 -9.24 1.78
CA SER A 108 -19.14 -9.73 0.43
C SER A 108 -17.74 -9.38 -0.08
N LEU A 109 -17.09 -8.32 0.43
CA LEU A 109 -15.73 -7.98 0.03
C LEU A 109 -14.70 -8.86 0.73
N THR A 110 -14.69 -8.84 2.07
CA THR A 110 -13.69 -9.58 2.85
C THR A 110 -13.81 -11.09 2.65
N THR A 111 -15.02 -11.63 2.46
CA THR A 111 -15.20 -13.06 2.13
C THR A 111 -14.66 -13.44 0.75
N GLN A 112 -14.43 -12.47 -0.14
CA GLN A 112 -13.83 -12.66 -1.46
C GLN A 112 -12.35 -12.23 -1.54
N ASP A 113 -11.71 -11.98 -0.39
CA ASP A 113 -10.32 -11.48 -0.30
C ASP A 113 -10.14 -10.11 -1.00
N VAL A 114 -11.21 -9.33 -1.08
CA VAL A 114 -11.21 -7.94 -1.57
C VAL A 114 -11.21 -7.00 -0.37
N TRP A 115 -10.29 -6.03 -0.37
CA TRP A 115 -10.04 -5.17 0.79
C TRP A 115 -10.17 -3.70 0.38
N LEU A 116 -11.33 -3.10 0.70
CA LEU A 116 -11.58 -1.68 0.45
C LEU A 116 -11.30 -0.86 1.70
N ARG A 117 -10.45 0.16 1.56
CA ARG A 117 -10.13 1.09 2.64
C ARG A 117 -10.01 2.53 2.15
N ARG A 118 -10.13 3.45 3.10
CA ARG A 118 -9.72 4.84 2.97
C ARG A 118 -8.54 5.09 3.88
N ARG A 119 -7.38 5.43 3.31
CA ARG A 119 -6.13 5.74 4.00
C ARG A 119 -5.78 7.21 3.81
N GLU A 120 -5.67 7.96 4.90
CA GLU A 120 -5.31 9.40 4.87
C GLU A 120 -6.16 10.22 3.87
N GLY A 121 -7.41 9.82 3.68
CA GLY A 121 -8.32 10.42 2.70
C GLY A 121 -8.36 9.69 1.35
N ALA A 122 -7.27 9.08 0.88
CA ALA A 122 -7.24 8.36 -0.39
C ALA A 122 -7.98 7.01 -0.30
N TRP A 123 -8.61 6.59 -1.40
CA TRP A 123 -9.25 5.28 -1.50
C TRP A 123 -8.27 4.26 -2.08
N GLU A 124 -8.25 3.08 -1.49
CA GLU A 124 -7.39 1.97 -1.91
C GLU A 124 -8.23 0.68 -1.88
N CYS A 125 -8.22 -0.09 -2.96
CA CYS A 125 -8.87 -1.37 -3.06
C CYS A 125 -7.84 -2.42 -3.47
N LYS A 126 -7.53 -3.36 -2.56
CA LYS A 126 -6.68 -4.52 -2.88
C LYS A 126 -7.56 -5.66 -3.38
N VAL A 127 -7.22 -6.19 -4.56
CA VAL A 127 -7.85 -7.39 -5.13
C VAL A 127 -6.82 -8.49 -5.40
N PRO A 128 -7.16 -9.77 -5.15
CA PRO A 128 -6.23 -10.86 -5.31
C PRO A 128 -5.96 -11.08 -6.80
N THR A 129 -4.70 -11.25 -7.16
CA THR A 129 -4.30 -11.52 -8.56
C THR A 129 -4.30 -13.02 -8.87
N GLY A 130 -4.18 -13.87 -7.83
CA GLY A 130 -4.03 -15.31 -7.97
C GLY A 130 -2.71 -15.73 -8.63
N LEU A 131 -1.72 -14.84 -8.68
CA LEU A 131 -0.43 -15.08 -9.35
C LEU A 131 0.58 -15.77 -8.44
N ALA A 132 0.60 -15.40 -7.15
CA ALA A 132 1.38 -16.08 -6.13
C ALA A 132 0.67 -17.37 -5.67
N THR A 133 1.46 -18.40 -5.39
CA THR A 133 0.95 -19.74 -5.03
C THR A 133 0.95 -20.00 -3.53
N SER A 134 1.86 -19.35 -2.81
CA SER A 134 2.15 -19.55 -1.39
C SER A 134 2.14 -18.24 -0.57
N MET A 135 2.06 -17.11 -1.28
CA MET A 135 2.11 -15.77 -0.73
C MET A 135 0.93 -14.92 -1.21
N ASP A 136 0.81 -13.77 -0.59
CA ASP A 136 -0.13 -12.75 -0.99
C ASP A 136 0.36 -12.05 -2.27
N SER A 137 -0.54 -11.86 -3.23
CA SER A 137 -0.29 -11.08 -4.44
C SER A 137 -1.53 -10.27 -4.80
N TYR A 138 -1.41 -8.95 -4.68
CA TYR A 138 -2.52 -8.03 -4.89
C TYR A 138 -2.24 -7.08 -6.04
N ARG A 139 -3.32 -6.67 -6.69
CA ARG A 139 -3.36 -5.43 -7.46
C ARG A 139 -4.05 -4.39 -6.59
N GLU A 140 -3.41 -3.26 -6.38
CA GLU A 140 -4.00 -2.13 -5.67
C GLU A 140 -4.59 -1.12 -6.66
N VAL A 141 -5.88 -0.83 -6.51
CA VAL A 141 -6.62 0.14 -7.32
C VAL A 141 -6.93 1.35 -6.45
N THR A 142 -6.54 2.54 -6.90
CA THR A 142 -6.62 3.77 -6.09
C THR A 142 -7.55 4.84 -6.68
N LEU A 143 -7.86 4.74 -7.97
CA LEU A 143 -8.76 5.69 -8.64
C LEU A 143 -10.22 5.34 -8.36
N PRO A 144 -11.04 6.26 -7.82
CA PRO A 144 -12.44 5.97 -7.48
C PRO A 144 -13.28 5.42 -8.64
N ALA A 145 -13.01 5.85 -9.87
CA ALA A 145 -13.70 5.33 -11.06
C ALA A 145 -13.39 3.85 -11.30
N GLU A 146 -12.11 3.47 -11.23
CA GLU A 146 -11.68 2.08 -11.38
C GLU A 146 -12.17 1.20 -10.23
N ILE A 147 -12.18 1.74 -8.99
CA ILE A 147 -12.76 1.07 -7.83
C ILE A 147 -14.27 0.84 -8.07
N ALA A 148 -15.01 1.83 -8.55
CA ALA A 148 -16.44 1.69 -8.84
C ALA A 148 -16.72 0.61 -9.89
N ASP A 149 -15.96 0.59 -10.97
CA ASP A 149 -16.08 -0.42 -12.03
C ASP A 149 -15.74 -1.81 -11.52
N LEU A 150 -14.67 -1.93 -10.72
CA LEU A 150 -14.26 -3.18 -10.09
C LEU A 150 -15.35 -3.72 -9.16
N LEU A 151 -15.88 -2.88 -8.27
CA LEU A 151 -16.94 -3.27 -7.33
C LEU A 151 -18.24 -3.62 -8.03
N GLY A 152 -18.54 -3.00 -9.18
CA GLY A 152 -19.66 -3.36 -10.04
C GLY A 152 -19.62 -4.79 -10.58
N ASN A 153 -18.42 -5.37 -10.70
CA ASN A 153 -18.23 -6.76 -11.14
C ASN A 153 -18.19 -7.75 -9.97
N VAL A 154 -17.77 -7.30 -8.77
CA VAL A 154 -17.61 -8.14 -7.57
C VAL A 154 -18.92 -8.25 -6.77
N LEU A 155 -19.70 -7.16 -6.73
CA LEU A 155 -20.89 -7.06 -5.88
C LEU A 155 -22.16 -6.96 -6.72
N PRO A 156 -23.23 -7.70 -6.38
CA PRO A 156 -24.53 -7.48 -7.00
C PRO A 156 -25.04 -6.06 -6.66
N PRO A 157 -25.84 -5.43 -7.54
CA PRO A 157 -26.57 -4.23 -7.18
C PRO A 157 -27.54 -4.48 -6.03
N VAL A 158 -27.69 -3.50 -5.13
CA VAL A 158 -28.77 -3.50 -4.14
C VAL A 158 -30.12 -3.48 -4.89
N GLU A 159 -31.01 -4.41 -4.55
CA GLU A 159 -32.33 -4.53 -5.17
C GLU A 159 -33.17 -3.25 -4.90
N GLY A 160 -33.82 -2.73 -5.95
CA GLY A 160 -34.73 -1.57 -5.84
C GLY A 160 -34.13 -0.20 -6.21
N GLU A 161 -32.80 -0.06 -6.27
CA GLU A 161 -32.13 1.21 -6.62
C GLU A 161 -31.52 1.23 -8.04
N SER A 162 -31.87 0.24 -8.86
CA SER A 162 -31.30 -0.06 -10.18
C SER A 162 -31.38 1.06 -11.24
N ARG A 163 -32.00 2.21 -10.97
CA ARG A 163 -32.22 3.28 -11.96
C ARG A 163 -31.59 4.64 -11.64
N LEU A 164 -30.96 4.86 -10.48
CA LEU A 164 -30.57 6.23 -10.07
C LEU A 164 -29.06 6.55 -10.00
N THR A 165 -28.16 5.58 -10.18
CA THR A 165 -26.73 5.83 -9.92
C THR A 165 -25.87 5.51 -11.14
N ARG A 166 -26.03 6.30 -12.22
CA ARG A 166 -24.91 6.46 -13.16
C ARG A 166 -23.73 6.95 -12.32
N PHE A 167 -22.62 6.21 -12.32
CA PHE A 167 -21.42 6.66 -11.65
C PHE A 167 -21.05 8.04 -12.23
N VAL A 168 -21.11 9.05 -11.37
CA VAL A 168 -20.59 10.39 -11.65
C VAL A 168 -19.28 10.47 -10.90
N THR A 169 -18.24 10.97 -11.56
CA THR A 169 -16.93 11.16 -10.94
C THR A 169 -17.11 11.92 -9.62
N PRO A 170 -16.77 11.29 -8.47
CA PRO A 170 -17.03 11.89 -7.18
C PRO A 170 -16.19 13.15 -7.02
N SER A 171 -16.81 14.22 -6.51
CA SER A 171 -16.14 15.51 -6.29
C SER A 171 -15.43 15.59 -4.94
N SER A 172 -15.69 14.62 -4.06
CA SER A 172 -15.09 14.50 -2.72
C SER A 172 -15.09 13.04 -2.24
N HIS A 173 -14.33 12.75 -1.19
CA HIS A 173 -14.37 11.43 -0.54
C HIS A 173 -15.76 11.08 0.03
N ALA A 174 -16.47 12.08 0.56
CA ALA A 174 -17.83 11.90 1.08
C ALA A 174 -18.84 11.57 -0.02
N ASP A 175 -18.65 12.09 -1.24
CA ASP A 175 -19.49 11.72 -2.38
C ASP A 175 -19.25 10.28 -2.81
N PHE A 176 -18.00 9.83 -2.81
CA PHE A 176 -17.70 8.44 -3.14
C PHE A 176 -18.20 7.47 -2.05
N GLU A 177 -18.04 7.81 -0.77
CA GLU A 177 -18.61 7.04 0.33
C GLU A 177 -20.13 6.91 0.22
N ARG A 178 -20.84 8.01 -0.09
CA ARG A 178 -22.29 7.99 -0.33
C ARG A 178 -22.66 7.11 -1.53
N TYR A 179 -21.86 7.15 -2.60
CA TYR A 179 -22.04 6.26 -3.75
C TYR A 179 -21.87 4.78 -3.36
N LEU A 180 -20.82 4.44 -2.62
CA LEU A 180 -20.54 3.07 -2.16
C LEU A 180 -21.69 2.53 -1.29
N HIS A 181 -22.19 3.36 -0.36
CA HIS A 181 -23.34 3.01 0.47
C HIS A 181 -24.61 2.79 -0.37
N ALA A 182 -25.01 3.74 -1.21
CA ALA A 182 -26.23 3.63 -2.00
C ALA A 182 -26.18 2.47 -3.01
N ARG A 183 -25.07 2.35 -3.75
CA ARG A 183 -24.97 1.40 -4.86
C ARG A 183 -24.70 -0.04 -4.42
N HIS A 184 -23.99 -0.22 -3.31
CA HIS A 184 -23.45 -1.52 -2.89
C HIS A 184 -23.72 -1.85 -1.41
N GLY A 185 -24.34 -0.97 -0.63
CA GLY A 185 -24.59 -1.19 0.80
C GLY A 185 -23.32 -1.17 1.66
N LEU A 186 -22.20 -0.65 1.12
CA LEU A 186 -20.91 -0.64 1.82
C LEU A 186 -20.87 0.47 2.86
N SER A 187 -20.46 0.12 4.08
CA SER A 187 -20.33 1.07 5.21
C SER A 187 -19.02 0.84 5.95
N PRO A 188 -18.48 1.85 6.66
CA PRO A 188 -17.32 1.66 7.53
C PRO A 188 -17.62 0.62 8.61
N PHE A 189 -16.75 -0.37 8.78
CA PHE A 189 -16.88 -1.37 9.85
C PHE A 189 -15.69 -1.41 10.82
N CYS A 190 -14.57 -0.80 10.43
CA CYS A 190 -13.32 -0.89 11.18
C CYS A 190 -12.47 0.37 10.92
N THR A 191 -11.79 0.86 11.95
CA THR A 191 -10.77 1.90 11.85
C THR A 191 -9.53 1.43 12.57
N ILE A 192 -8.38 1.46 11.90
CA ILE A 192 -7.09 1.02 12.45
C ILE A 192 -6.07 2.12 12.23
N SER A 193 -5.47 2.62 13.30
CA SER A 193 -4.29 3.47 13.23
C SER A 193 -3.04 2.61 13.29
N THR A 194 -2.08 2.87 12.41
CA THR A 194 -0.84 2.10 12.28
C THR A 194 0.37 3.02 12.34
N VAL A 195 1.35 2.64 13.15
CA VAL A 195 2.72 3.14 13.05
C VAL A 195 3.52 2.14 12.21
N ARG A 196 3.99 2.57 11.04
CA ARG A 196 4.78 1.76 10.10
C ARG A 196 6.21 2.26 10.07
N ARG A 197 7.17 1.36 10.25
CA ARG A 197 8.60 1.63 10.04
C ARG A 197 9.08 0.81 8.85
N SER A 198 9.55 1.49 7.81
CA SER A 198 9.95 0.89 6.53
C SER A 198 11.46 0.85 6.39
N TYR A 199 11.99 -0.26 5.90
CA TYR A 199 13.42 -0.50 5.63
C TYR A 199 13.60 -1.09 4.24
N LEU A 200 14.77 -0.87 3.64
CA LEU A 200 15.25 -1.61 2.48
C LEU A 200 16.35 -2.56 2.95
N LEU A 201 16.13 -3.85 2.77
CA LEU A 201 17.10 -4.91 3.06
C LEU A 201 17.78 -5.31 1.75
N ASP A 202 19.11 -5.46 1.82
CA ASP A 202 19.95 -5.99 0.74
C ASP A 202 19.73 -5.29 -0.62
N GLY A 203 19.36 -4.01 -0.56
CA GLY A 203 19.16 -3.15 -1.72
C GLY A 203 17.87 -3.38 -2.51
N GLU A 204 17.03 -4.35 -2.15
CA GLU A 204 15.88 -4.74 -2.99
C GLU A 204 14.61 -5.16 -2.23
N LEU A 205 14.72 -5.73 -1.03
CA LEU A 205 13.56 -6.20 -0.27
C LEU A 205 13.03 -5.07 0.60
N THR A 206 11.75 -4.73 0.44
CA THR A 206 11.10 -3.74 1.32
C THR A 206 10.57 -4.47 2.55
N LEU A 207 10.96 -3.97 3.72
CA LEU A 207 10.51 -4.48 5.01
C LEU A 207 9.65 -3.42 5.69
N ASP A 208 8.38 -3.71 5.88
CA ASP A 208 7.45 -2.86 6.63
C ASP A 208 7.11 -3.50 7.96
N LEU A 209 7.42 -2.80 9.06
CA LEU A 209 7.07 -3.21 10.42
C LEU A 209 5.92 -2.38 10.92
N ASP A 210 4.78 -3.03 11.11
CA ASP A 210 3.57 -2.36 11.58
C ASP A 210 3.32 -2.61 13.05
N ALA A 211 2.86 -1.56 13.74
CA ALA A 211 2.25 -1.59 15.05
C ALA A 211 0.87 -0.95 14.96
N ALA A 212 -0.18 -1.75 15.10
CA ALA A 212 -1.56 -1.28 15.11
C ALA A 212 -2.01 -0.84 16.52
N ASP A 213 -2.90 0.16 16.57
CA ASP A 213 -3.44 0.76 17.80
C ASP A 213 -4.20 -0.21 18.74
N PHE A 214 -4.56 -1.40 18.27
CA PHE A 214 -5.15 -2.48 19.06
C PHE A 214 -4.14 -3.53 19.53
N GLY A 215 -2.84 -3.20 19.52
CA GLY A 215 -1.76 -4.01 20.08
C GLY A 215 -1.33 -5.20 19.20
N HIS A 216 -1.58 -5.13 17.89
CA HIS A 216 -1.13 -6.15 16.94
C HIS A 216 0.10 -5.67 16.17
N HIS A 217 1.13 -6.53 16.13
CA HIS A 217 2.36 -6.30 15.38
C HIS A 217 2.47 -7.33 14.26
N VAL A 218 2.73 -6.86 13.05
CA VAL A 218 2.96 -7.70 11.87
C VAL A 218 4.00 -7.04 10.98
N GLY A 219 4.89 -7.84 10.45
CA GLY A 219 5.85 -7.42 9.44
C GLY A 219 5.42 -7.90 8.06
N GLU A 220 5.70 -7.11 7.04
CA GLU A 220 5.53 -7.43 5.63
C GLU A 220 6.91 -7.35 4.96
N LEU A 221 7.35 -8.45 4.34
CA LEU A 221 8.55 -8.48 3.50
C LEU A 221 8.09 -8.57 2.04
N GLU A 222 8.44 -7.57 1.25
CA GLU A 222 7.87 -7.32 -0.06
C GLU A 222 8.95 -7.21 -1.13
N LEU A 223 8.63 -7.74 -2.32
CA LEU A 223 9.41 -7.53 -3.54
C LEU A 223 8.45 -7.13 -4.67
N VAL A 224 8.75 -6.01 -5.33
CA VAL A 224 7.99 -5.51 -6.46
C VAL A 224 8.63 -6.02 -7.75
N VAL A 225 7.86 -6.69 -8.60
CA VAL A 225 8.29 -7.17 -9.92
C VAL A 225 7.44 -6.55 -11.02
N ARG A 226 7.98 -6.50 -12.24
CA ARG A 226 7.28 -5.88 -13.39
C ARG A 226 6.63 -6.89 -14.30
N LEU A 227 7.14 -8.13 -14.30
CA LEU A 227 6.63 -9.19 -15.13
C LEU A 227 5.94 -10.24 -14.27
N LYS A 228 4.79 -10.72 -14.74
CA LYS A 228 4.03 -11.78 -14.07
C LYS A 228 4.86 -13.05 -13.90
N GLU A 229 5.76 -13.32 -14.84
CA GLU A 229 6.65 -14.47 -14.84
C GLU A 229 7.70 -14.41 -13.71
N GLU A 230 7.99 -13.22 -13.17
CA GLU A 230 8.94 -13.00 -12.08
C GLU A 230 8.34 -13.27 -10.70
N VAL A 231 7.01 -13.32 -10.57
CA VAL A 231 6.30 -13.50 -9.29
C VAL A 231 6.76 -14.77 -8.57
N ALA A 232 6.88 -15.89 -9.27
CA ALA A 232 7.31 -17.15 -8.67
C ALA A 232 8.78 -17.11 -8.19
N ALA A 233 9.64 -16.36 -8.89
CA ALA A 233 11.02 -16.17 -8.46
C ALA A 233 11.11 -15.26 -7.23
N ALA A 234 10.28 -14.22 -7.18
CA ALA A 234 10.12 -13.35 -6.02
C ALA A 234 9.64 -14.12 -4.79
N GLU A 235 8.63 -14.99 -4.92
CA GLU A 235 8.17 -15.87 -3.83
C GLU A 235 9.31 -16.71 -3.26
N ARG A 236 10.07 -17.41 -4.12
CA ARG A 236 11.20 -18.25 -3.69
C ARG A 236 12.28 -17.44 -2.97
N LYS A 237 12.53 -16.22 -3.44
CA LYS A 237 13.53 -15.32 -2.85
C LYS A 237 13.12 -14.88 -1.46
N ILE A 238 11.90 -14.37 -1.30
CA ILE A 238 11.35 -13.96 0.00
C ILE A 238 11.34 -15.13 0.97
N ALA A 239 10.88 -16.31 0.52
CA ALA A 239 10.81 -17.50 1.36
C ALA A 239 12.19 -17.95 1.86
N ARG A 240 13.18 -17.97 0.97
CA ARG A 240 14.58 -18.27 1.31
C ARG A 240 15.14 -17.24 2.29
N PHE A 241 14.89 -15.96 2.05
CA PHE A 241 15.34 -14.89 2.93
C PHE A 241 14.79 -15.04 4.35
N CYS A 242 13.49 -15.31 4.51
CA CYS A 242 12.92 -15.55 5.83
C CYS A 242 13.54 -16.79 6.52
N LEU A 243 13.75 -17.89 5.79
CA LEU A 243 14.40 -19.10 6.33
C LEU A 243 15.84 -18.87 6.76
N GLU A 244 16.55 -17.99 6.06
CA GLU A 244 17.93 -17.66 6.33
C GLU A 244 18.09 -16.76 7.56
N HIS A 245 17.03 -16.05 7.96
CA HIS A 245 17.00 -15.09 9.07
C HIS A 245 15.90 -15.38 10.12
N PRO A 246 15.80 -16.62 10.65
CA PRO A 246 14.70 -17.02 11.55
C PRO A 246 14.74 -16.30 12.91
N TRP A 247 15.87 -15.69 13.24
CA TRP A 247 16.00 -14.86 14.44
C TRP A 247 15.06 -13.64 14.42
N PHE A 248 14.69 -13.15 13.23
CA PHE A 248 13.81 -11.98 13.05
C PHE A 248 12.45 -12.34 12.43
N PHE A 249 12.42 -13.22 11.42
CA PHE A 249 11.20 -13.53 10.66
C PHE A 249 10.49 -14.78 11.21
N ASP A 250 9.50 -14.60 12.08
CA ASP A 250 8.58 -15.69 12.48
C ASP A 250 7.44 -15.80 11.47
N VAL A 251 7.63 -16.69 10.48
CA VAL A 251 6.68 -16.93 9.39
C VAL A 251 5.49 -17.83 9.76
N GLY A 252 5.36 -18.20 11.05
CA GLY A 252 4.28 -19.04 11.56
C GLY A 252 4.33 -20.50 11.12
N ASP A 253 3.33 -21.25 11.59
CA ASP A 253 3.07 -22.65 11.27
C ASP A 253 1.56 -22.93 11.34
N GLU A 254 1.14 -24.18 11.07
CA GLU A 254 -0.27 -24.60 11.14
C GLU A 254 -0.94 -24.32 12.50
N ALA A 255 -0.20 -24.42 13.60
CA ALA A 255 -0.75 -24.17 14.94
C ALA A 255 -0.82 -22.67 15.27
N ARG A 256 0.04 -21.86 14.63
CA ARG A 256 0.23 -20.45 14.90
C ARG A 256 0.38 -19.64 13.61
N PRO A 257 -0.67 -19.58 12.77
CA PRO A 257 -0.61 -18.86 11.49
C PRO A 257 -0.34 -17.37 11.70
N VAL A 258 0.31 -16.75 10.73
CA VAL A 258 0.51 -15.30 10.70
C VAL A 258 -0.71 -14.68 10.05
N ILE A 259 -1.37 -13.75 10.74
CA ILE A 259 -2.53 -13.02 10.21
C ILE A 259 -2.17 -11.55 10.07
N GLY A 260 -2.70 -10.91 9.01
CA GLY A 260 -2.55 -9.47 8.81
C GLY A 260 -3.37 -8.64 9.80
N LYS A 261 -3.12 -7.32 9.82
CA LYS A 261 -3.76 -6.37 10.74
C LYS A 261 -5.28 -6.46 10.74
N LEU A 262 -5.90 -6.34 9.57
CA LEU A 262 -7.36 -6.34 9.47
C LEU A 262 -7.97 -7.68 9.88
N SER A 263 -7.39 -8.80 9.46
CA SER A 263 -7.84 -10.13 9.88
C SER A 263 -7.74 -10.32 11.40
N ALA A 264 -6.65 -9.83 12.01
CA ALA A 264 -6.49 -9.83 13.46
C ALA A 264 -7.50 -8.94 14.19
N TYR A 265 -7.86 -7.81 13.60
CA TYR A 265 -8.92 -6.94 14.13
C TYR A 265 -10.27 -7.68 14.07
N ILE A 266 -10.65 -8.20 12.91
CA ILE A 266 -11.92 -8.88 12.69
C ILE A 266 -12.05 -10.08 13.65
N SER A 267 -11.00 -10.90 13.79
CA SER A 267 -11.03 -12.07 14.69
C SER A 267 -11.26 -11.71 16.15
N ARG A 268 -10.86 -10.51 16.58
CA ARG A 268 -10.98 -10.04 17.98
C ARG A 268 -12.28 -9.27 18.23
N PHE A 269 -12.74 -8.49 17.25
CA PHE A 269 -13.76 -7.47 17.46
C PHE A 269 -15.02 -7.65 16.60
N ASN A 270 -15.01 -8.53 15.58
CA ASN A 270 -16.18 -8.80 14.74
C ASN A 270 -16.35 -10.31 14.49
N ALA A 271 -16.87 -11.01 15.51
CA ALA A 271 -17.07 -12.47 15.46
C ALA A 271 -17.95 -12.92 14.29
N ARG A 272 -18.98 -12.15 13.92
CA ARG A 272 -19.85 -12.49 12.79
C ARG A 272 -19.07 -12.44 11.46
N GLN A 273 -18.29 -11.39 11.23
CA GLN A 273 -17.47 -11.28 10.02
C GLN A 273 -16.40 -12.36 9.98
N TRP A 274 -15.77 -12.64 11.13
CA TRP A 274 -14.80 -13.74 11.23
C TRP A 274 -15.41 -15.10 10.87
N GLU A 275 -16.64 -15.38 11.33
CA GLU A 275 -17.35 -16.60 10.96
C GLU A 275 -17.67 -16.65 9.46
N CYS A 276 -18.15 -15.55 8.87
CA CYS A 276 -18.39 -15.46 7.42
C CYS A 276 -17.10 -15.72 6.63
N MET A 277 -15.98 -15.12 7.04
CA MET A 277 -14.66 -15.36 6.47
C MET A 277 -14.25 -16.83 6.57
N GLY A 278 -14.48 -17.49 7.71
CA GLY A 278 -14.17 -18.91 7.91
C GLY A 278 -15.02 -19.86 7.07
N ARG A 279 -16.25 -19.46 6.70
CA ARG A 279 -17.12 -20.21 5.77
C ARG A 279 -16.76 -19.98 4.31
N SER A 280 -15.97 -18.95 3.98
CA SER A 280 -15.53 -18.67 2.62
C SER A 280 -14.48 -19.68 2.13
N ALA A 281 -14.70 -20.21 0.94
CA ALA A 281 -13.73 -21.06 0.24
C ALA A 281 -12.43 -20.33 -0.15
N VAL A 282 -12.42 -19.00 -0.16
CA VAL A 282 -11.26 -18.18 -0.53
C VAL A 282 -10.29 -18.10 0.65
N LEU A 283 -10.77 -17.66 1.82
CA LEU A 283 -9.91 -17.45 2.99
C LEU A 283 -9.52 -18.75 3.70
N ARG A 284 -10.36 -19.79 3.63
CA ARG A 284 -9.98 -21.12 4.11
C ARG A 284 -8.70 -21.62 3.42
N ARG A 285 -8.62 -21.47 2.09
CA ARG A 285 -7.42 -21.83 1.32
C ARG A 285 -6.23 -20.94 1.63
N LYS A 286 -6.45 -19.66 1.91
CA LYS A 286 -5.39 -18.72 2.29
C LYS A 286 -4.74 -19.11 3.62
N ILE A 287 -5.55 -19.40 4.65
CA ILE A 287 -5.07 -19.90 5.94
C ILE A 287 -4.35 -21.24 5.77
N GLU A 288 -4.90 -22.16 4.97
CA GLU A 288 -4.27 -23.47 4.68
C GLU A 288 -2.93 -23.32 3.93
N ASN A 289 -2.81 -22.38 2.99
CA ASN A 289 -1.57 -22.14 2.22
C ASN A 289 -0.50 -21.39 3.02
N GLU A 290 -0.90 -20.40 3.84
CA GLU A 290 -0.01 -19.69 4.74
C GLU A 290 0.63 -20.61 5.78
N SER A 291 -0.08 -21.69 6.14
CA SER A 291 0.30 -22.69 7.12
C SER A 291 1.29 -23.75 6.62
N ARG A 292 1.42 -23.94 5.30
CA ARG A 292 2.27 -25.01 4.73
C ARG A 292 3.78 -24.81 4.91
N GLY A 293 4.21 -23.67 5.46
CA GLY A 293 5.61 -23.39 5.76
C GLY A 293 6.50 -23.43 4.51
N VAL A 294 7.78 -23.05 4.68
CA VAL A 294 8.73 -23.01 3.55
C VAL A 294 9.23 -24.42 3.14
N GLY A 295 8.73 -25.48 3.79
CA GLY A 295 9.21 -26.86 3.62
C GLY A 295 8.91 -27.53 2.28
N ALA A 296 7.94 -27.03 1.51
CA ALA A 296 7.53 -27.68 0.25
C ALA A 296 8.31 -27.23 -1.00
N ALA A 297 8.99 -26.07 -0.95
CA ALA A 297 9.67 -25.49 -2.11
C ALA A 297 11.14 -25.93 -2.27
N ALA A 298 11.73 -26.57 -1.26
CA ALA A 298 13.14 -26.99 -1.26
C ALA A 298 13.38 -28.43 -1.75
N GLY A 299 12.33 -29.13 -2.19
CA GLY A 299 12.35 -30.59 -2.36
C GLY A 299 11.98 -31.11 -3.75
N LYS A 300 12.35 -30.44 -4.84
CA LYS A 300 12.32 -31.03 -6.20
C LYS A 300 13.38 -30.40 -7.12
N GLU A 301 14.64 -30.59 -6.80
CA GLU A 301 15.69 -30.66 -7.82
C GLU A 301 16.51 -31.92 -7.52
N GLY A 302 16.21 -32.97 -8.28
CA GLY A 302 16.96 -34.21 -8.39
C GLY A 302 17.09 -34.55 -9.87
#